data_AF-A0A496ZQI0-F1
#
_entry.id   AF-A0A496ZQI0-F1
#
_cell.length_a   1.000
_cell.length_b   1.000
_cell.length_c   1.000
_cell.angle_alpha   90.00
_cell.angle_beta   90.00
_cell.angle_gamma   90.00
#
_symmetry.space_group_name_H-M   'P 1'
#
loop_
_entity.id
_entity.type
_entity.pdbx_description
1 polymer ?
#
loop_
_entity_poly.entity_id
_entity_poly.type
_entity_poly.pdbx_seq_one_letter_code
_entity_poly.pdbx_strand_id
1 'polypeptide(L)'
;MYKLKFHKTLTPEKWSRFSSSQQILMIANELNRAKNAFLREDDEETKECYERAFELLDLTISVSHNRNKRKELIRFREVLGFDYLKKQKDVSHITALTKAIIFLDKDAYNLLNP
;
A
#
# COMPACT_ATOMS: atom_id res chain seq x y z
N MET A 1 -0.38 14.67 -9.17
CA MET A 1 -1.19 13.70 -8.41
C MET A 1 -2.62 13.78 -8.92
N TYR A 2 -3.31 12.65 -9.10
CA TYR A 2 -4.72 12.64 -9.51
C TYR A 2 -5.64 12.91 -8.31
N LYS A 3 -6.92 13.18 -8.57
CA LYS A 3 -7.92 13.38 -7.51
C LYS A 3 -8.21 12.06 -6.80
N LEU A 4 -7.96 11.99 -5.49
CA LEU A 4 -8.21 10.80 -4.68
C LEU A 4 -9.72 10.54 -4.55
N LYS A 5 -10.13 9.29 -4.73
CA LYS A 5 -11.49 8.77 -4.62
C LYS A 5 -11.84 8.46 -3.16
N PHE A 6 -10.97 7.76 -2.43
CA PHE A 6 -11.24 7.33 -1.06
C PHE A 6 -10.69 8.31 -0.02
N HIS A 7 -9.44 8.77 -0.17
CA HIS A 7 -8.80 9.69 0.77
C HIS A 7 -9.00 11.16 0.38
N LYS A 8 -10.25 11.59 0.18
CA LYS A 8 -10.62 12.89 -0.44
C LYS A 8 -10.01 14.13 0.24
N THR A 9 -9.76 14.07 1.55
CA THR A 9 -9.26 15.20 2.35
C THR A 9 -7.74 15.15 2.60
N LEU A 10 -7.09 14.09 2.13
CA LEU A 10 -5.68 13.81 2.35
C LEU A 10 -4.86 14.45 1.22
N THR A 11 -4.08 15.47 1.56
CA THR A 11 -3.18 16.14 0.63
C THR A 11 -1.74 15.65 0.83
N PRO A 12 -0.83 15.84 -0.14
CA PRO A 12 0.59 15.54 0.05
C PRO A 12 1.18 16.19 1.30
N GLU A 13 0.80 17.44 1.61
CA GLU A 13 1.30 18.19 2.77
C GLU A 13 0.79 17.64 4.10
N LYS A 14 -0.44 17.09 4.13
CA LYS A 14 -0.94 16.36 5.31
C LYS A 14 -0.26 15.00 5.42
N TRP A 15 -0.08 14.32 4.29
CA TRP A 15 0.53 12.99 4.24
C TRP A 15 2.00 13.01 4.67
N SER A 16 2.75 14.05 4.30
CA SER A 16 4.15 14.22 4.67
C SER A 16 4.38 14.45 6.16
N ARG A 17 3.33 14.65 6.96
CA ARG A 17 3.42 14.74 8.43
C ARG A 17 3.57 13.38 9.10
N PHE A 18 3.16 12.31 8.43
CA PHE A 18 3.38 10.95 8.92
C PHE A 18 4.82 10.53 8.67
N SER A 19 5.39 9.75 9.60
CA SER A 19 6.70 9.17 9.41
C SER A 19 6.69 8.19 8.23
N SER A 20 7.86 8.00 7.65
CA SER A 20 8.10 7.02 6.59
C SER A 20 7.50 5.64 6.92
N SER A 21 7.69 5.17 8.16
CA SER A 21 7.17 3.88 8.62
C SER A 21 5.66 3.88 8.81
N GLN A 22 5.08 4.97 9.32
CA GLN A 22 3.62 5.12 9.42
C GLN A 22 2.95 5.04 8.04
N GLN A 23 3.50 5.73 7.04
CA GLN A 23 2.99 5.69 5.66
C GLN A 23 3.00 4.27 5.10
N ILE A 24 4.12 3.53 5.29
CA ILE A 24 4.26 2.14 4.88
C ILE A 24 3.28 1.22 5.60
N LEU A 25 3.12 1.38 6.92
CA LEU A 25 2.19 0.57 7.72
C LEU A 25 0.73 0.83 7.34
N MET A 26 0.35 2.06 6.98
CA MET A 26 -1.00 2.36 6.49
C MET A 26 -1.28 1.68 5.14
N ILE A 27 -0.32 1.65 4.21
CA ILE A 27 -0.43 0.89 2.95
C ILE A 27 -0.57 -0.61 3.26
N ALA A 28 0.30 -1.15 4.12
CA ALA A 28 0.26 -2.55 4.53
C ALA A 28 -1.08 -2.93 5.19
N ASN A 29 -1.69 -1.99 5.94
CA ASN A 29 -2.98 -2.20 6.57
C ASN A 29 -4.12 -2.31 5.54
N GLU A 30 -4.12 -1.51 4.47
CA GLU A 30 -5.08 -1.67 3.37
C GLU A 30 -4.92 -3.02 2.66
N LEU A 31 -3.70 -3.52 2.49
CA LEU A 31 -3.46 -4.87 1.93
C LEU A 31 -3.93 -5.98 2.87
N ASN A 32 -3.76 -5.81 4.19
CA ASN A 32 -4.33 -6.72 5.18
C ASN A 32 -5.87 -6.70 5.16
N ARG A 33 -6.49 -5.53 4.96
CA ARG A 33 -7.94 -5.43 4.75
C ARG A 33 -8.37 -6.15 3.48
N ALA A 34 -7.64 -5.97 2.37
CA ALA A 34 -7.90 -6.67 1.11
C ALA A 34 -7.87 -8.20 1.30
N LYS A 35 -6.89 -8.71 2.04
CA LYS A 35 -6.80 -10.13 2.38
C LYS A 35 -8.03 -10.62 3.14
N ASN A 36 -8.48 -9.86 4.14
CA ASN A 36 -9.64 -10.23 4.95
C ASN A 36 -10.95 -10.14 4.14
N ALA A 37 -11.07 -9.16 3.23
CA ALA A 37 -12.20 -9.06 2.31
C ALA A 37 -12.23 -10.25 1.34
N PHE A 38 -11.08 -10.60 0.76
CA PHE A 38 -10.95 -11.74 -0.14
C PHE A 38 -11.34 -13.07 0.55
N LEU A 39 -10.90 -13.28 1.79
CA LEU A 39 -11.28 -14.46 2.59
C LEU A 39 -12.78 -14.53 2.91
N ARG A 40 -13.50 -13.42 2.83
CA ARG A 40 -14.97 -13.36 2.97
C ARG A 40 -15.69 -13.41 1.62
N GLU A 41 -14.97 -13.64 0.52
CA GLU A 41 -15.51 -13.64 -0.85
C GLU A 41 -16.15 -12.28 -1.24
N ASP A 42 -15.62 -11.20 -0.68
CA ASP A 42 -16.08 -9.83 -0.92
C ASP A 42 -15.20 -9.15 -1.98
N ASP A 43 -15.46 -9.45 -3.25
CA ASP A 43 -14.64 -9.02 -4.38
C ASP A 43 -14.59 -7.50 -4.55
N GLU A 44 -15.72 -6.81 -4.32
CA GLU A 44 -15.77 -5.35 -4.44
C GLU A 44 -14.97 -4.69 -3.32
N GLU A 45 -15.14 -5.11 -2.05
CA GLU A 45 -14.34 -4.56 -0.95
C GLU A 45 -12.85 -4.91 -1.13
N THR A 46 -12.53 -6.10 -1.65
CA THR A 46 -11.15 -6.46 -1.99
C THR A 46 -10.56 -5.45 -2.99
N LYS A 47 -11.30 -5.14 -4.06
CA LYS A 47 -10.89 -4.16 -5.06
C LYS A 47 -10.75 -2.76 -4.47
N GLU A 48 -11.69 -2.30 -3.65
CA GLU A 48 -11.62 -1.00 -2.99
C GLU A 48 -10.40 -0.90 -2.06
N CYS A 49 -10.05 -1.96 -1.34
CA CYS A 49 -8.84 -2.00 -0.51
C CYS A 49 -7.55 -1.83 -1.34
N TYR A 50 -7.47 -2.45 -2.53
CA TYR A 50 -6.35 -2.21 -3.45
C TYR A 50 -6.32 -0.76 -3.94
N GLU A 51 -7.47 -0.20 -4.33
CA GLU A 51 -7.56 1.19 -4.78
C GLU A 51 -7.12 2.16 -3.67
N ARG A 52 -7.51 1.91 -2.41
CA ARG A 52 -7.02 2.65 -1.23
C ARG A 52 -5.51 2.50 -1.04
N ALA A 53 -4.96 1.29 -1.18
CA ALA A 53 -3.52 1.06 -1.12
C ALA A 53 -2.75 1.81 -2.21
N PHE A 54 -3.27 1.88 -3.44
CA PHE A 54 -2.69 2.68 -4.52
C PHE A 54 -2.66 4.17 -4.20
N GLU A 55 -3.76 4.72 -3.66
CA GLU A 55 -3.80 6.14 -3.29
C GLU A 55 -2.72 6.49 -2.26
N LEU A 56 -2.59 5.68 -1.21
CA LEU A 56 -1.59 5.88 -0.16
C LEU A 56 -0.16 5.67 -0.67
N LEU A 57 0.04 4.70 -1.57
CA LEU A 57 1.32 4.45 -2.21
C LEU A 57 1.74 5.63 -3.10
N ASP A 58 0.82 6.15 -3.92
CA ASP A 58 1.08 7.28 -4.80
C ASP A 58 1.35 8.57 -4.01
N LEU A 59 0.63 8.77 -2.89
CA LEU A 59 0.94 9.81 -1.91
C LEU A 59 2.36 9.65 -1.34
N THR A 60 2.72 8.43 -0.91
CA THR A 60 4.05 8.12 -0.36
C THR A 60 5.16 8.35 -1.37
N ILE A 61 4.98 7.94 -2.63
CA ILE A 61 5.91 8.21 -3.73
C ILE A 61 6.10 9.71 -3.94
N SER A 62 5.02 10.49 -3.90
CA SER A 62 5.04 11.93 -4.17
C SER A 62 5.77 12.74 -3.10
N VAL A 63 5.72 12.30 -1.84
CA VAL A 63 6.38 12.98 -0.70
C VAL A 63 7.73 12.38 -0.34
N SER A 64 8.15 11.29 -1.00
CA SER A 64 9.43 10.64 -0.72
C SER A 64 10.61 11.44 -1.29
N HIS A 65 11.45 11.98 -0.40
CA HIS A 65 12.69 12.67 -0.78
C HIS A 65 13.86 11.72 -1.05
N ASN A 66 13.81 10.48 -0.55
CA ASN A 66 14.86 9.49 -0.79
C ASN A 66 14.67 8.83 -2.17
N ARG A 67 15.57 9.15 -3.11
CA ARG A 67 15.50 8.65 -4.50
C ARG A 67 15.52 7.12 -4.59
N ASN A 68 16.28 6.43 -3.75
CA ASN A 68 16.37 4.98 -3.77
C ASN A 68 15.07 4.35 -3.27
N LYS A 69 14.55 4.82 -2.12
CA LYS A 69 13.25 4.36 -1.61
C LYS A 69 12.14 4.62 -2.62
N ARG A 70 12.11 5.80 -3.24
CA ARG A 70 11.11 6.15 -4.25
C ARG A 70 11.13 5.20 -5.46
N LYS A 71 12.31 4.76 -5.91
CA LYS A 71 12.43 3.74 -6.97
C LYS A 71 11.80 2.42 -6.56
N GLU A 72 12.07 1.94 -5.34
CA GLU A 72 11.47 0.70 -4.86
C GLU A 72 9.96 0.80 -4.69
N LEU A 73 9.43 1.95 -4.25
CA LEU A 73 8.00 2.17 -4.17
C LEU A 73 7.32 2.15 -5.55
N ILE A 74 7.97 2.70 -6.59
CA ILE A 74 7.47 2.65 -7.97
C ILE A 74 7.48 1.20 -8.48
N ARG A 75 8.52 0.42 -8.23
CA ARG A 75 8.55 -1.02 -8.58
C ARG A 75 7.46 -1.79 -7.85
N PHE A 76 7.29 -1.52 -6.55
CA PHE A 76 6.22 -2.12 -5.76
C PHE A 76 4.85 -1.77 -6.36
N ARG A 77 4.65 -0.52 -6.80
CA ARG A 77 3.42 -0.09 -7.49
C ARG A 77 3.14 -0.91 -8.75
N GLU A 78 4.16 -1.23 -9.55
CA GLU A 78 4.02 -2.08 -10.73
C GLU A 78 3.59 -3.50 -10.34
N VAL A 79 4.25 -4.11 -9.35
CA VAL A 79 3.90 -5.45 -8.86
C VAL A 79 2.48 -5.49 -8.28
N LEU A 80 2.09 -4.47 -7.52
CA LEU A 80 0.72 -4.31 -7.01
C LEU A 80 -0.30 -4.19 -8.16
N GLY A 81 0.07 -3.48 -9.24
CA GLY A 81 -0.73 -3.37 -10.47
C GLY A 81 -0.96 -4.71 -11.17
N PHE A 82 0.10 -5.53 -11.27
CA PHE A 82 -0.02 -6.88 -11.83
C PHE A 82 -0.99 -7.75 -11.03
N ASP A 83 -0.89 -7.71 -9.70
CA ASP A 83 -1.76 -8.51 -8.83
C ASP A 83 -3.22 -8.00 -8.83
N TYR A 84 -3.41 -6.68 -8.88
CA TYR A 84 -4.73 -6.06 -9.01
C TYR A 84 -5.48 -6.53 -10.27
N LEU A 85 -4.80 -6.58 -11.41
CA LEU A 85 -5.37 -6.98 -12.70
C LEU A 85 -5.56 -8.50 -12.85
N LYS A 86 -4.97 -9.31 -11.95
CA LYS A 86 -5.08 -10.77 -12.00
C LYS A 86 -6.53 -11.20 -11.75
N LYS A 87 -7.07 -12.02 -12.67
CA LYS A 87 -8.42 -12.59 -12.58
C LYS A 87 -8.58 -13.57 -11.42
N GLN A 88 -7.55 -14.39 -11.16
CA GLN A 88 -7.54 -15.36 -10.07
C GLN A 88 -6.56 -14.87 -9.01
N LYS A 89 -7.10 -14.18 -8.00
CA LYS A 89 -6.34 -13.73 -6.84
C LYS A 89 -6.13 -14.90 -5.88
N ASP A 90 -5.04 -14.83 -5.13
CA ASP A 90 -4.70 -15.78 -4.09
C ASP A 90 -4.21 -15.01 -2.85
N VAL A 91 -4.67 -15.43 -1.68
CA VAL A 91 -4.25 -14.91 -0.37
C VAL A 91 -2.73 -14.90 -0.22
N SER A 92 -2.04 -15.90 -0.80
CA SER A 92 -0.58 -15.98 -0.74
C SER A 92 0.09 -14.75 -1.37
N HIS A 93 -0.45 -14.24 -2.47
CA HIS A 93 0.05 -13.07 -3.17
C HIS A 93 -0.19 -11.79 -2.35
N ILE A 94 -1.40 -11.61 -1.82
CA ILE A 94 -1.73 -10.44 -0.98
C ILE A 94 -0.80 -10.42 0.24
N THR A 95 -0.56 -11.57 0.84
CA THR A 95 0.36 -11.73 1.97
C THR A 95 1.80 -11.41 1.58
N ALA A 96 2.25 -11.83 0.39
CA ALA A 96 3.58 -11.53 -0.12
C ALA A 96 3.75 -10.01 -0.38
N LEU A 97 2.74 -9.35 -0.96
CA LEU A 97 2.72 -7.91 -1.16
C LEU A 97 2.80 -7.14 0.16
N THR A 98 2.00 -7.53 1.17
CA THR A 98 2.04 -6.92 2.51
C THR A 98 3.43 -7.04 3.13
N LYS A 99 4.06 -8.22 3.05
CA LYS A 99 5.43 -8.42 3.54
C LYS A 99 6.44 -7.57 2.77
N ALA A 100 6.34 -7.55 1.44
CA ALA A 100 7.24 -6.80 0.58
C ALA A 100 7.25 -5.30 0.91
N ILE A 101 6.07 -4.67 1.08
CA ILE A 101 6.01 -3.24 1.41
C ILE A 101 6.57 -2.93 2.80
N ILE A 102 6.35 -3.82 3.79
CA ILE A 102 6.92 -3.68 5.13
C ILE A 102 8.46 -3.77 5.07
N PHE A 103 9.01 -4.71 4.29
CA PHE A 103 10.46 -4.88 4.16
C PHE A 103 11.18 -3.71 3.47
N LEU A 104 10.46 -2.82 2.78
CA LEU A 104 11.04 -1.58 2.24
C LEU A 104 11.39 -0.54 3.32
N ASP A 105 10.99 -0.77 4.57
CA ASP A 105 11.22 0.14 5.69
C ASP A 105 11.59 -0.63 6.96
N LYS A 106 12.87 -0.58 7.35
CA LYS A 106 13.40 -1.30 8.51
C LYS A 106 12.62 -0.99 9.79
N ASP A 107 12.27 0.27 9.99
CA ASP A 107 11.56 0.71 11.19
C ASP A 107 10.11 0.21 11.19
N ALA A 108 9.44 0.18 10.03
CA ALA A 108 8.14 -0.47 9.91
C ALA A 108 8.19 -1.98 10.25
N TYR A 109 9.25 -2.68 9.82
CA TYR A 109 9.45 -4.08 10.19
C TYR A 109 9.65 -4.26 11.69
N ASN A 110 10.52 -3.44 12.31
CA ASN A 110 10.81 -3.52 13.74
C ASN A 110 9.56 -3.21 14.60
N LEU A 111 8.71 -2.27 14.16
CA LEU A 111 7.45 -1.96 14.85
C LEU A 111 6.47 -3.15 14.91
N LEU A 112 6.60 -4.11 13.98
CA LEU A 112 5.80 -5.33 13.96
C LEU A 112 6.49 -6.54 14.60
N ASN A 113 7.79 -6.43 14.90
CA ASN A 113 8.64 -7.50 15.44
C ASN A 113 9.56 -6.93 16.54
N PRO A 114 9.01 -6.60 17.72
CA PRO A 114 9.73 -5.96 18.81
C PRO A 114 10.73 -6.88 19.53
#